data_AF-A0A645BSV5-F1
#
_entry.id   AF-A0A645BSV5-F1
#
_cell.length_a   1.000
_cell.length_b   1.000
_cell.length_c   1.000
_cell.angle_alpha   90.00
_cell.angle_beta   90.00
_cell.angle_gamma   90.00
#
_symmetry.space_group_name_H-M   'P 1'
#
loop_
_entity.id
_entity.type
_entity.pdbx_description
1 polymer ?
#
loop_
_entity_poly.entity_id
_entity_poly.type
_entity_poly.pdbx_seq_one_letter_code
_entity_poly.pdbx_strand_id
1 'polypeptide(L)'
;MSDKYIQVSGARERNLKNINVLIPKKEITVFTGVSGSGKSSLVFDTIAAESQRQLNETYTSFIRHRMPHYGKPDVDTIENLSVAFIINQKRLGGNARSTVGTITDIYSVIRLLFSRIGEPFVGYSDVFSFNNPAGMCEYCEGLGKIETIDIERLLDKNKSLNEGAIRFPTFEPGGWRLTRYIHSGFFDNNKKLKDYSAEELELLLYTDGIKIKNPTPEWHKTSLYEGLIPRIERSFLKKDDGEKVRYGREIERFVVKQECPHCHGTRLNDKVLSCKVNGNNIADCADMQINELLDFVQSVHAPIAATIVSELVNRIQHMVSIGLGYLNLSRETATLSGGESQ
;
A
#
# COMPACT_ATOMS: atom_id res chain seq x y z
N MET A 1 -1.64 -38.26 33.21
CA MET A 1 -1.65 -38.60 31.76
C MET A 1 -2.55 -37.67 30.93
N SER A 2 -3.44 -36.88 31.53
CA SER A 2 -4.45 -36.03 30.84
C SER A 2 -3.88 -34.87 30.02
N ASP A 3 -2.74 -34.29 30.39
CA ASP A 3 -2.22 -33.06 29.76
C ASP A 3 -1.47 -33.28 28.44
N LYS A 4 -1.41 -34.53 27.94
CA LYS A 4 -0.77 -34.86 26.66
C LYS A 4 -1.63 -34.50 25.45
N TYR A 5 -2.93 -34.30 25.64
CA TYR A 5 -3.89 -34.07 24.57
C TYR A 5 -4.72 -32.82 24.83
N ILE A 6 -5.00 -32.06 23.78
CA ILE A 6 -6.15 -31.16 23.76
C ILE A 6 -7.38 -32.05 23.59
N GLN A 7 -8.32 -31.99 24.53
CA GLN A 7 -9.50 -32.85 24.54
C GLN A 7 -10.73 -32.01 24.20
N VAL A 8 -11.35 -32.28 23.06
CA VAL A 8 -12.57 -31.62 22.62
C VAL A 8 -13.72 -32.59 22.79
N SER A 9 -14.74 -32.22 23.57
CA SER A 9 -15.94 -33.04 23.78
C SER A 9 -17.20 -32.31 23.31
N GLY A 10 -18.03 -33.01 22.53
CA GLY A 10 -19.33 -32.55 22.10
C GLY A 10 -19.29 -31.34 21.16
N ALA A 11 -18.33 -31.24 20.24
CA ALA A 11 -18.28 -30.12 19.31
C ALA A 11 -19.43 -30.21 18.28
N ARG A 12 -20.19 -29.12 18.16
CA ARG A 12 -21.41 -28.97 17.34
C ARG A 12 -21.41 -27.73 16.45
N GLU A 13 -20.32 -26.96 16.46
CA GLU A 13 -20.19 -25.75 15.65
C GLU A 13 -20.50 -26.01 14.16
N ARG A 14 -21.44 -25.23 13.61
CA ARG A 14 -21.99 -25.34 12.24
C ARG A 14 -22.59 -26.72 11.92
N ASN A 15 -21.80 -27.60 11.30
CA ASN A 15 -22.25 -28.90 10.79
C ASN A 15 -21.57 -30.08 11.49
N LEU A 16 -20.84 -29.82 12.58
CA LEU A 16 -20.27 -30.86 13.42
C LEU A 16 -21.39 -31.62 14.15
N LYS A 17 -21.29 -32.95 14.18
CA LYS A 17 -22.33 -33.83 14.73
C LYS A 17 -21.96 -34.34 16.12
N ASN A 18 -21.82 -33.43 17.09
CA ASN A 18 -21.50 -33.75 18.48
C ASN A 18 -20.24 -34.62 18.62
N ILE A 19 -19.13 -34.15 18.05
CA ILE A 19 -17.90 -34.96 17.92
C ILE A 19 -16.99 -34.82 19.14
N ASN A 20 -16.29 -35.90 19.47
CA ASN A 20 -15.24 -35.93 20.48
C ASN A 20 -13.89 -36.21 19.80
N VAL A 21 -12.87 -35.41 20.10
CA VAL A 21 -11.54 -35.51 19.47
C VAL A 21 -10.44 -35.30 20.50
N LEU A 22 -9.40 -36.13 20.44
CA LEU A 22 -8.15 -35.95 21.18
C LEU A 22 -7.04 -35.56 20.21
N ILE A 23 -6.40 -34.41 20.45
CA ILE A 23 -5.33 -33.88 19.61
C ILE A 23 -4.02 -33.95 20.41
N PRO A 24 -3.00 -34.70 19.95
CA PRO A 24 -1.73 -34.81 20.67
C PRO A 24 -1.01 -33.46 20.69
N LYS A 25 -0.50 -33.07 21.86
CA LYS A 25 0.35 -31.90 22.00
C LYS A 25 1.77 -32.22 21.54
N LYS A 26 2.48 -31.20 21.04
CA LYS A 26 3.89 -31.30 20.57
C LYS A 26 4.08 -32.21 19.36
N GLU A 27 3.02 -32.44 18.60
CA GLU A 27 3.03 -33.21 17.36
C GLU A 27 2.39 -32.39 16.22
N ILE A 28 2.80 -32.67 14.98
CA ILE A 28 2.15 -32.09 13.80
C ILE A 28 0.87 -32.89 13.53
N THR A 29 -0.27 -32.29 13.85
CA THR A 29 -1.59 -32.89 13.57
C THR A 29 -2.17 -32.33 12.28
N VAL A 30 -2.57 -33.22 11.36
CA VAL A 30 -3.17 -32.86 10.08
C VAL A 30 -4.64 -33.24 10.07
N PHE A 31 -5.53 -32.27 9.82
CA PHE A 31 -6.96 -32.49 9.65
C PHE A 31 -7.30 -32.65 8.16
N THR A 32 -7.76 -33.82 7.75
CA THR A 32 -8.06 -34.16 6.34
C THR A 32 -9.53 -34.49 6.13
N GLY A 33 -9.99 -34.44 4.87
CA GLY A 33 -11.38 -34.73 4.49
C GLY A 33 -11.92 -33.80 3.40
N VAL A 34 -13.06 -34.16 2.79
CA VAL A 34 -13.69 -33.43 1.67
C VAL A 34 -14.11 -32.00 2.02
N SER A 35 -14.23 -31.11 1.03
CA SER A 35 -14.74 -29.75 1.27
C SER A 35 -16.10 -29.78 1.98
N GLY A 36 -16.31 -28.89 2.95
CA GLY A 36 -17.53 -28.86 3.75
C GLY A 36 -17.65 -29.95 4.84
N SER A 37 -16.65 -30.83 5.02
CA SER A 37 -16.72 -31.90 6.05
C SER A 37 -16.67 -31.43 7.51
N GLY A 38 -16.53 -30.12 7.77
CA GLY A 38 -16.46 -29.56 9.13
C GLY A 38 -15.04 -29.37 9.69
N LYS A 39 -13.97 -29.61 8.90
CA LYS A 39 -12.56 -29.39 9.34
C LYS A 39 -12.33 -27.98 9.86
N SER A 40 -12.71 -26.98 9.08
CA SER A 40 -12.55 -25.57 9.44
C SER A 40 -13.41 -25.20 10.63
N SER A 41 -14.62 -25.76 10.72
CA SER A 41 -15.51 -25.60 11.88
C SER A 41 -14.83 -26.07 13.16
N LEU A 42 -14.22 -27.26 13.14
CA LEU A 42 -13.51 -27.79 14.31
C LEU A 42 -12.24 -26.99 14.64
N VAL A 43 -11.37 -26.74 13.67
CA VAL A 43 -10.05 -26.14 13.91
C VAL A 43 -10.15 -24.64 14.21
N PHE A 44 -10.84 -23.88 13.35
CA PHE A 44 -10.87 -22.42 13.45
C PHE A 44 -12.05 -21.93 14.28
N ASP A 45 -13.25 -22.42 13.99
CA ASP A 45 -14.47 -21.87 14.61
C ASP A 45 -14.74 -22.45 16.01
N THR A 46 -14.15 -23.60 16.37
CA THR A 46 -14.23 -24.19 17.72
C THR A 46 -12.92 -24.04 18.50
N ILE A 47 -11.86 -24.73 18.11
CA ILE A 47 -10.62 -24.80 18.92
C ILE A 47 -9.91 -23.44 18.99
N ALA A 48 -9.65 -22.83 17.83
CA ALA A 48 -8.94 -21.55 17.80
C ALA A 48 -9.80 -20.40 18.35
N ALA A 49 -11.10 -20.39 18.05
CA ALA A 49 -12.05 -19.42 18.60
C ALA A 49 -12.09 -19.49 20.14
N GLU A 50 -12.20 -20.68 20.73
CA GLU A 50 -12.21 -20.83 22.20
C GLU A 50 -10.87 -20.40 22.81
N SER A 51 -9.76 -20.74 22.16
CA SER A 51 -8.43 -20.33 22.63
C SER A 51 -8.26 -18.81 22.63
N GLN A 52 -8.68 -18.15 21.55
CA GLN A 52 -8.65 -16.68 21.45
C GLN A 52 -9.65 -16.01 22.40
N ARG A 53 -10.81 -16.62 22.64
CA ARG A 53 -11.80 -16.16 23.61
C ARG A 53 -11.24 -16.17 25.04
N GLN A 54 -10.61 -17.28 25.46
CA GLN A 54 -9.95 -17.38 26.77
C GLN A 54 -8.78 -16.40 26.90
N LEU A 55 -8.00 -16.20 25.84
CA LEU A 55 -6.97 -15.15 25.79
C LEU A 55 -7.56 -13.75 25.99
N ASN A 56 -8.64 -13.42 25.29
CA ASN A 56 -9.33 -12.13 25.41
C ASN A 56 -9.87 -11.88 26.83
N GLU A 57 -10.21 -12.94 27.57
CA GLU A 57 -10.63 -12.84 28.98
C GLU A 57 -9.50 -12.44 29.93
N THR A 58 -8.24 -12.65 29.56
CA THR A 58 -7.08 -12.19 30.37
C THR A 58 -6.84 -10.68 30.27
N TYR A 59 -7.38 -10.01 29.25
CA TYR A 59 -7.27 -8.57 29.09
C TYR A 59 -8.32 -7.81 29.91
N THR A 60 -8.03 -6.54 30.19
CA THR A 60 -8.94 -5.62 30.86
C THR A 60 -10.24 -5.44 30.08
N SER A 61 -11.33 -5.09 30.76
CA SER A 61 -12.64 -4.85 30.13
C SER A 61 -12.55 -3.82 28.99
N PHE A 62 -11.76 -2.75 29.20
CA PHE A 62 -11.53 -1.70 28.18
C PHE A 62 -10.93 -2.26 26.89
N ILE A 63 -9.90 -3.10 26.99
CA ILE A 63 -9.25 -3.71 25.81
C ILE A 63 -10.18 -4.74 25.18
N ARG A 64 -10.85 -5.56 26.00
CA ARG A 64 -11.74 -6.64 25.54
C ARG A 64 -12.86 -6.13 24.65
N HIS A 65 -13.48 -4.99 24.98
CA HIS A 65 -14.52 -4.36 24.15
C HIS A 65 -14.05 -3.88 22.77
N ARG A 66 -12.74 -3.76 22.55
CA ARG A 66 -12.14 -3.32 21.28
C ARG A 66 -11.48 -4.48 20.51
N MET A 67 -11.40 -5.67 21.11
CA MET A 67 -10.85 -6.86 20.48
C MET A 67 -11.89 -7.52 19.57
N PRO A 68 -11.44 -8.34 18.59
CA PRO A 68 -12.35 -9.20 17.85
C PRO A 68 -13.16 -10.07 18.82
N HIS A 69 -14.49 -9.99 18.69
CA HIS A 69 -15.38 -10.80 19.50
C HIS A 69 -15.54 -12.16 18.82
N TYR A 70 -14.83 -13.14 19.33
CA TYR A 70 -15.06 -14.53 18.98
C TYR A 70 -16.27 -15.01 19.80
N GLY A 71 -17.34 -15.43 19.12
CA GLY A 71 -18.49 -16.03 19.79
C GLY A 71 -18.06 -17.23 20.62
N LYS A 72 -18.81 -17.56 21.68
CA LYS A 72 -18.59 -18.83 22.39
C LYS A 72 -18.97 -19.97 21.44
N PRO A 73 -18.04 -20.87 21.08
CA PRO A 73 -18.35 -21.96 20.18
C PRO A 73 -19.31 -22.97 20.83
N ASP A 74 -20.11 -23.65 20.01
CA ASP A 74 -21.00 -24.72 20.46
C ASP A 74 -20.19 -26.02 20.67
N VAL A 75 -19.73 -26.20 21.91
CA VAL A 75 -18.94 -27.34 22.38
C VAL A 75 -19.22 -27.56 23.88
N ASP A 76 -19.20 -28.81 24.34
CA ASP A 76 -19.44 -29.09 25.77
C ASP A 76 -18.22 -28.73 26.62
N THR A 77 -17.06 -29.29 26.28
CA THR A 77 -15.81 -28.99 26.97
C THR A 77 -14.62 -28.99 26.02
N ILE A 78 -13.65 -28.12 26.28
CA ILE A 78 -12.30 -28.21 25.72
C ILE A 78 -11.31 -28.18 26.88
N GLU A 79 -10.61 -29.29 27.10
CA GLU A 79 -9.60 -29.42 28.15
C GLU A 79 -8.19 -29.33 27.61
N ASN A 80 -7.28 -28.80 28.44
CA ASN A 80 -5.85 -28.65 28.16
C ASN A 80 -5.55 -27.83 26.89
N LEU A 81 -6.41 -26.85 26.58
CA LEU A 81 -6.26 -25.97 25.43
C LEU A 81 -5.05 -25.03 25.60
N SER A 82 -4.16 -25.02 24.61
CA SER A 82 -3.08 -24.03 24.54
C SER A 82 -3.54 -22.75 23.84
N VAL A 83 -2.78 -21.68 24.03
CA VAL A 83 -2.89 -20.47 23.18
C VAL A 83 -2.69 -20.86 21.72
N ALA A 84 -3.64 -20.49 20.88
CA ALA A 84 -3.64 -20.76 19.45
C ALA A 84 -3.32 -19.48 18.66
N PHE A 85 -2.29 -19.56 17.82
CA PHE A 85 -1.99 -18.56 16.80
C PHE A 85 -2.49 -19.07 15.46
N ILE A 86 -3.40 -18.30 14.83
CA ILE A 86 -3.99 -18.68 13.54
C ILE A 86 -3.11 -18.12 12.43
N ILE A 87 -2.55 -19.00 11.62
CA ILE A 87 -1.86 -18.66 10.37
C ILE A 87 -2.77 -19.09 9.22
N ASN A 88 -3.19 -18.14 8.38
CA ASN A 88 -4.11 -18.38 7.26
C ASN A 88 -3.68 -17.57 6.02
N GLN A 89 -4.30 -17.84 4.88
CA GLN A 89 -4.00 -17.17 3.61
C GLN A 89 -4.76 -15.84 3.43
N LYS A 90 -5.23 -15.21 4.52
CA LYS A 90 -5.78 -13.86 4.38
C LYS A 90 -4.65 -12.95 3.96
N ARG A 91 -4.86 -12.22 2.86
CA ARG A 91 -3.87 -11.27 2.36
C ARG A 91 -3.51 -10.29 3.46
N LEU A 92 -2.21 -10.03 3.62
CA LEU A 92 -1.75 -8.98 4.51
C LEU A 92 -2.37 -7.66 4.06
N GLY A 93 -3.10 -7.03 4.97
CA GLY A 93 -3.57 -5.66 4.79
C GLY A 93 -2.41 -4.68 4.94
N GLY A 94 -2.69 -3.41 4.64
CA GLY A 94 -1.72 -2.35 4.76
C GLY A 94 -2.19 -1.11 4.03
N ASN A 95 -1.65 0.04 4.39
CA ASN A 95 -1.80 1.24 3.59
C ASN A 95 -0.78 1.22 2.43
N ALA A 96 -0.83 2.22 1.55
CA ALA A 96 0.08 2.34 0.41
C ALA A 96 1.59 2.38 0.79
N ARG A 97 1.91 2.63 2.07
CA ARG A 97 3.29 2.64 2.59
C ARG A 97 3.70 1.31 3.25
N SER A 98 2.83 0.31 3.33
CA SER A 98 3.17 -1.00 3.88
C SER A 98 3.88 -1.87 2.83
N THR A 99 5.10 -2.29 3.17
CA THR A 99 5.95 -3.17 2.34
C THR A 99 6.39 -4.40 3.12
N VAL A 100 6.95 -5.39 2.42
CA VAL A 100 7.59 -6.58 3.01
C VAL A 100 8.59 -6.17 4.09
N GLY A 101 9.44 -5.18 3.82
CA GLY A 101 10.42 -4.68 4.79
C GLY A 101 9.81 -4.07 6.05
N THR A 102 8.65 -3.42 5.93
CA THR A 102 7.97 -2.84 7.10
C THR A 102 7.23 -3.88 7.94
N ILE A 103 6.57 -4.86 7.30
CA ILE A 103 5.77 -5.87 8.02
C ILE A 103 6.66 -6.91 8.71
N THR A 104 7.81 -7.22 8.12
CA THR A 104 8.83 -8.09 8.71
C THR A 104 9.76 -7.36 9.68
N ASP A 105 9.63 -6.03 9.76
CA ASP A 105 10.46 -5.13 10.55
C ASP A 105 11.97 -5.18 10.18
N ILE A 106 12.33 -5.87 9.08
CA ILE A 106 13.70 -5.90 8.55
C ILE A 106 14.15 -4.50 8.16
N TYR A 107 13.26 -3.70 7.54
CA TYR A 107 13.59 -2.34 7.13
C TYR A 107 13.95 -1.46 8.33
N SER A 108 13.32 -1.63 9.50
CA SER A 108 13.68 -0.89 10.72
C SER A 108 15.11 -1.17 11.18
N VAL A 109 15.54 -2.42 11.08
CA VAL A 109 16.91 -2.81 11.47
C VAL A 109 17.93 -2.34 10.43
N ILE A 110 17.58 -2.33 9.13
CA ILE A 110 18.42 -1.73 8.08
C ILE A 110 18.59 -0.22 8.32
N ARG A 111 17.51 0.50 8.64
CA ARG A 111 17.59 1.94 8.99
C ARG A 111 18.55 2.17 10.16
N LEU A 112 18.52 1.30 11.17
CA LEU A 112 19.46 1.37 12.28
C LEU A 112 20.90 1.13 11.81
N LEU A 113 21.15 0.14 10.94
CA LEU A 113 22.47 -0.13 10.35
C LEU A 113 23.01 1.11 9.65
N PHE A 114 22.26 1.67 8.69
CA PHE A 114 22.66 2.86 7.94
C PHE A 114 22.91 4.07 8.84
N SER A 115 22.12 4.25 9.90
CA SER A 115 22.32 5.34 10.85
C SER A 115 23.59 5.26 11.69
N ARG A 116 24.22 4.07 11.78
CA ARG A 116 25.41 3.83 12.60
C ARG A 116 26.69 3.82 11.78
N ILE A 117 26.64 3.32 10.56
CA ILE A 117 27.84 3.08 9.74
C ILE A 117 27.74 3.65 8.32
N GLY A 118 26.60 4.24 7.94
CA GLY A 118 26.42 4.79 6.62
C GLY A 118 27.18 6.11 6.44
N GLU A 119 27.77 6.28 5.25
CA GLU A 119 28.56 7.44 4.88
C GLU A 119 28.02 8.12 3.61
N PRO A 120 27.86 9.47 3.59
CA PRO A 120 28.03 10.39 4.71
C PRO A 120 26.96 10.20 5.78
N PHE A 121 27.22 10.69 7.00
CA PHE A 121 26.20 10.70 8.06
C PHE A 121 25.10 11.72 7.73
N VAL A 122 23.87 11.25 7.62
CA VAL A 122 22.70 12.08 7.24
C VAL A 122 21.67 12.24 8.36
N GLY A 123 21.77 11.41 9.41
CA GLY A 123 20.91 11.44 10.60
C GLY A 123 20.79 10.06 11.27
N TYR A 124 19.97 10.00 12.31
CA TYR A 124 19.66 8.74 13.01
C TYR A 124 18.55 7.93 12.30
N SER A 125 18.28 6.71 12.75
CA SER A 125 17.38 5.72 12.09
C SER A 125 16.05 6.28 11.54
N ASP A 126 15.45 7.27 12.21
CA ASP A 126 14.18 7.88 11.80
C ASP A 126 14.26 8.60 10.44
N VAL A 127 15.40 9.20 10.10
CA VAL A 127 15.56 9.90 8.81
C VAL A 127 15.61 8.94 7.64
N PHE A 128 15.89 7.66 7.87
CA PHE A 128 15.89 6.65 6.82
C PHE A 128 14.49 6.05 6.59
N SER A 129 13.46 6.55 7.27
CA SER A 129 12.08 6.11 7.06
C SER A 129 11.39 6.94 5.97
N PHE A 130 10.88 6.27 4.94
CA PHE A 130 9.95 6.89 3.99
C PHE A 130 8.58 7.24 4.60
N ASN A 131 8.33 6.90 5.87
CA ASN A 131 7.15 7.36 6.62
C ASN A 131 7.43 8.64 7.44
N ASN A 132 8.67 9.10 7.51
CA ASN A 132 9.07 10.29 8.26
C ASN A 132 9.31 11.47 7.29
N PRO A 133 8.72 12.66 7.53
CA PRO A 133 8.95 13.84 6.70
C PRO A 133 10.44 14.19 6.50
N ALA A 134 11.30 13.88 7.47
CA ALA A 134 12.74 14.13 7.36
C ALA A 134 13.45 13.23 6.34
N GLY A 135 12.85 12.09 5.98
CA GLY A 135 13.44 11.05 5.13
C GLY A 135 12.72 10.80 3.82
N MET A 136 11.41 11.03 3.79
CA MET A 136 10.58 10.73 2.64
C MET A 136 10.88 11.67 1.47
N CYS A 137 10.63 11.18 0.26
CA CYS A 137 10.55 12.05 -0.91
C CYS A 137 9.40 13.05 -0.72
N GLU A 138 9.71 14.35 -0.81
CA GLU A 138 8.71 15.42 -0.62
C GLU A 138 7.65 15.43 -1.72
N TYR A 139 7.98 14.96 -2.93
CA TYR A 139 7.06 15.00 -4.07
C TYR A 139 5.95 13.94 -4.00
N CYS A 140 6.30 12.71 -3.64
CA CYS A 140 5.33 11.61 -3.50
C CYS A 140 4.97 11.29 -2.05
N GLU A 141 5.47 12.09 -1.09
CA GLU A 141 5.29 11.90 0.35
C GLU A 141 5.62 10.45 0.82
N GLY A 142 6.68 9.87 0.26
CA GLY A 142 7.10 8.51 0.59
C GLY A 142 6.20 7.39 0.07
N LEU A 143 5.31 7.66 -0.88
CA LEU A 143 4.53 6.63 -1.57
C LEU A 143 5.33 5.91 -2.67
N GLY A 144 6.32 6.58 -3.25
CA GLY A 144 7.10 6.10 -4.40
C GLY A 144 6.37 6.16 -5.74
N LYS A 145 5.06 6.44 -5.70
CA LYS A 145 4.18 6.56 -6.87
C LYS A 145 3.36 7.83 -6.76
N ILE A 146 2.96 8.37 -7.89
CA ILE A 146 1.99 9.47 -7.97
C ILE A 146 0.80 9.06 -8.82
N GLU A 147 -0.34 9.65 -8.51
CA GLU A 147 -1.52 9.60 -9.36
C GLU A 147 -1.46 10.78 -10.32
N THR A 148 -1.38 10.48 -11.61
CA THR A 148 -1.41 11.48 -12.68
C THR A 148 -2.58 11.23 -13.61
N ILE A 149 -2.90 12.19 -14.46
CA ILE A 149 -3.97 12.07 -15.44
C ILE A 149 -3.39 11.52 -16.74
N ASP A 150 -4.00 10.44 -17.23
CA ASP A 150 -3.75 9.88 -18.56
C ASP A 150 -4.40 10.76 -19.62
N ILE A 151 -3.57 11.51 -20.36
CA ILE A 151 -4.01 12.47 -21.37
C ILE A 151 -4.70 11.78 -22.55
N GLU A 152 -4.26 10.58 -22.93
CA GLU A 152 -4.87 9.84 -24.05
C GLU A 152 -6.29 9.38 -23.69
N ARG A 153 -6.53 9.06 -22.41
CA ARG A 153 -7.89 8.78 -21.93
C ARG A 153 -8.70 10.05 -21.74
N LEU A 154 -8.07 11.12 -21.26
CA LEU A 154 -8.69 12.42 -21.00
C LEU A 154 -9.23 13.05 -22.28
N LEU A 155 -8.52 12.94 -23.40
CA LEU A 155 -8.82 13.67 -24.63
C LEU A 155 -9.24 12.74 -25.78
N ASP A 156 -10.30 13.13 -26.48
CA ASP A 156 -10.64 12.63 -27.80
C ASP A 156 -9.99 13.49 -28.87
N LYS A 157 -8.84 13.06 -29.39
CA LYS A 157 -8.10 13.82 -30.41
C LYS A 157 -8.89 14.02 -31.71
N ASN A 158 -9.91 13.21 -31.98
CA ASN A 158 -10.71 13.31 -33.20
C ASN A 158 -11.86 14.33 -33.12
N LYS A 159 -12.04 14.96 -31.97
CA LYS A 159 -13.09 15.95 -31.71
C LYS A 159 -12.50 17.32 -31.43
N SER A 160 -13.30 18.35 -31.63
CA SER A 160 -13.05 19.72 -31.19
C SER A 160 -13.60 19.97 -29.78
N LEU A 161 -13.25 21.11 -29.17
CA LEU A 161 -13.76 21.48 -27.85
C LEU A 161 -15.30 21.54 -27.83
N ASN A 162 -15.92 22.08 -28.88
CA ASN A 162 -17.39 22.14 -29.00
C ASN A 162 -18.05 20.76 -29.18
N GLU A 163 -17.34 19.78 -29.75
CA GLU A 163 -17.83 18.41 -29.94
C GLU A 163 -17.64 17.53 -28.68
N GLY A 164 -17.05 18.08 -27.61
CA GLY A 164 -16.78 17.36 -26.37
C GLY A 164 -15.51 16.53 -26.44
N ALA A 165 -14.40 17.15 -26.84
CA ALA A 165 -13.09 16.49 -26.88
C ALA A 165 -12.53 16.15 -25.49
N ILE A 166 -12.97 16.83 -24.42
CA ILE A 166 -12.52 16.55 -23.06
C ILE A 166 -13.49 15.53 -22.44
N ARG A 167 -13.00 14.31 -22.22
CA ARG A 167 -13.78 13.17 -21.71
C ARG A 167 -13.91 13.16 -20.18
N PHE A 168 -13.63 14.26 -19.50
CA PHE A 168 -13.69 14.35 -18.04
C PHE A 168 -15.07 14.86 -17.57
N PRO A 169 -15.60 14.40 -16.42
CA PRO A 169 -16.86 14.90 -15.89
C PRO A 169 -16.89 16.42 -15.78
N THR A 170 -18.02 17.05 -16.09
CA THR A 170 -18.27 18.50 -16.01
C THR A 170 -17.62 19.37 -17.11
N PHE A 171 -16.92 18.73 -18.06
CA PHE A 171 -16.37 19.36 -19.27
C PHE A 171 -17.19 19.05 -20.54
N GLU A 172 -18.41 18.54 -20.39
CA GLU A 172 -19.33 18.33 -21.51
C GLU A 172 -19.64 19.64 -22.27
N PRO A 173 -20.00 19.58 -23.56
CA PRO A 173 -20.49 20.75 -24.30
C PRO A 173 -21.63 21.47 -23.57
N GLY A 174 -21.47 22.79 -23.36
CA GLY A 174 -22.39 23.60 -22.56
C GLY A 174 -22.16 23.54 -21.05
N GLY A 175 -21.25 22.68 -20.57
CA GLY A 175 -20.84 22.59 -19.18
C GLY A 175 -20.02 23.82 -18.73
N TRP A 176 -20.25 24.27 -17.50
CA TRP A 176 -19.63 25.51 -16.99
C TRP A 176 -18.10 25.46 -16.91
N ARG A 177 -17.47 24.28 -16.75
CA ARG A 177 -16.00 24.21 -16.77
C ARG A 177 -15.43 24.34 -18.18
N LEU A 178 -16.14 23.84 -19.19
CA LEU A 178 -15.70 23.94 -20.59
C LEU A 178 -15.69 25.40 -21.08
N THR A 179 -16.61 26.23 -20.58
CA THR A 179 -16.66 27.67 -20.93
C THR A 179 -15.35 28.40 -20.59
N ARG A 180 -14.56 27.90 -19.62
CA ARG A 180 -13.24 28.42 -19.25
C ARG A 180 -12.16 28.21 -20.32
N TYR A 181 -12.43 27.40 -21.33
CA TYR A 181 -11.55 27.17 -22.47
C TYR A 181 -12.13 27.82 -23.72
N ILE A 182 -13.43 27.60 -23.97
CA ILE A 182 -14.13 28.15 -25.15
C ILE A 182 -14.09 29.68 -25.19
N HIS A 183 -14.31 30.34 -24.05
CA HIS A 183 -14.37 31.81 -23.97
C HIS A 183 -13.02 32.49 -23.74
N SER A 184 -11.94 31.70 -23.65
CA SER A 184 -10.59 32.20 -23.40
C SER A 184 -10.04 33.02 -24.57
N GLY A 185 -10.54 32.80 -25.79
CA GLY A 185 -10.00 33.41 -27.01
C GLY A 185 -8.66 32.82 -27.48
N PHE A 186 -8.18 31.75 -26.83
CA PHE A 186 -6.92 31.09 -27.20
C PHE A 186 -7.07 30.00 -28.27
N PHE A 187 -8.26 29.44 -28.44
CA PHE A 187 -8.48 28.27 -29.28
C PHE A 187 -9.52 28.53 -30.37
N ASP A 188 -9.32 27.93 -31.54
CA ASP A 188 -10.42 27.66 -32.45
C ASP A 188 -11.22 26.48 -31.90
N ASN A 189 -12.42 26.79 -31.38
CA ASN A 189 -13.26 25.82 -30.68
C ASN A 189 -13.87 24.74 -31.58
N ASN A 190 -13.76 24.88 -32.91
CA ASN A 190 -14.21 23.89 -33.90
C ASN A 190 -13.06 23.10 -34.51
N LYS A 191 -11.80 23.51 -34.26
CA LYS A 191 -10.61 22.77 -34.66
C LYS A 191 -10.49 21.49 -33.83
N LYS A 192 -10.23 20.36 -34.48
CA LYS A 192 -10.03 19.07 -33.81
C LYS A 192 -8.70 19.05 -33.08
N LEU A 193 -8.65 18.42 -31.91
CA LEU A 193 -7.44 18.41 -31.07
C LEU A 193 -6.23 17.75 -31.74
N LYS A 194 -6.43 16.76 -32.63
CA LYS A 194 -5.32 16.16 -33.41
C LYS A 194 -4.58 17.14 -34.32
N ASP A 195 -5.24 18.25 -34.67
CA ASP A 195 -4.69 19.27 -35.57
C ASP A 195 -4.08 20.44 -34.77
N TYR A 196 -4.08 20.36 -33.43
CA TYR A 196 -3.48 21.38 -32.57
C TYR A 196 -1.96 21.41 -32.71
N SER A 197 -1.36 22.60 -32.63
CA SER A 197 0.08 22.74 -32.50
C SER A 197 0.54 22.30 -31.10
N ALA A 198 1.85 22.08 -30.94
CA ALA A 198 2.42 21.73 -29.64
C ALA A 198 2.15 22.83 -28.59
N GLU A 199 2.21 24.10 -29.01
CA GLU A 199 1.95 25.26 -28.16
C GLU A 199 0.47 25.35 -27.77
N GLU A 200 -0.45 25.08 -28.70
CA GLU A 200 -1.89 25.02 -28.38
C GLU A 200 -2.20 23.91 -27.38
N LEU A 201 -1.57 22.74 -27.54
CA LEU A 201 -1.76 21.60 -26.64
C LEU A 201 -1.17 21.87 -25.24
N GLU A 202 0.03 22.45 -25.19
CA GLU A 202 0.69 22.89 -23.95
C GLU A 202 -0.17 23.92 -23.19
N LEU A 203 -0.74 24.87 -23.93
CA LEU A 203 -1.65 25.88 -23.39
C LEU A 203 -2.94 25.25 -22.85
N LEU A 204 -3.50 24.28 -23.54
CA LEU A 204 -4.72 23.57 -23.10
C LEU A 204 -4.46 22.72 -21.84
N LEU A 205 -3.32 22.03 -21.77
CA LEU A 205 -3.05 21.03 -20.75
C LEU A 205 -2.42 21.60 -19.48
N TYR A 206 -1.34 22.36 -19.59
CA TYR A 206 -0.43 22.58 -18.46
C TYR A 206 -0.31 24.02 -17.99
N THR A 207 -0.61 24.98 -18.85
CA THR A 207 -0.47 26.41 -18.52
C THR A 207 -1.34 26.80 -17.34
N ASP A 208 -0.80 27.49 -16.34
CA ASP A 208 -1.55 27.93 -15.16
C ASP A 208 -1.33 29.41 -14.83
N GLY A 209 -2.36 30.06 -14.29
CA GLY A 209 -2.28 31.38 -13.68
C GLY A 209 -2.13 32.58 -14.63
N ILE A 210 -2.55 32.48 -15.90
CA ILE A 210 -2.35 33.57 -16.89
C ILE A 210 -3.57 34.49 -16.97
N LYS A 211 -3.34 35.82 -17.01
CA LYS A 211 -4.36 36.80 -17.39
C LYS A 211 -4.56 36.84 -18.90
N ILE A 212 -5.79 36.64 -19.33
CA ILE A 212 -6.15 36.66 -20.75
C ILE A 212 -6.20 38.10 -21.26
N LYS A 213 -5.59 38.35 -22.42
CA LYS A 213 -5.57 39.67 -23.07
C LYS A 213 -6.83 39.95 -23.89
N ASN A 214 -7.30 38.96 -24.66
CA ASN A 214 -8.43 39.11 -25.60
C ASN A 214 -9.51 38.03 -25.37
N PRO A 215 -10.17 37.99 -24.20
CA PRO A 215 -11.25 37.04 -23.98
C PRO A 215 -12.53 37.42 -24.73
N THR A 216 -13.42 36.46 -24.91
CA THR A 216 -14.80 36.73 -25.38
C THR A 216 -15.62 37.49 -24.30
N PRO A 217 -16.72 38.18 -24.66
CA PRO A 217 -17.56 38.93 -23.71
C PRO A 217 -18.09 38.08 -22.55
N GLU A 218 -18.28 36.77 -22.78
CA GLU A 218 -18.77 35.79 -21.81
C GLU A 218 -17.70 35.37 -20.79
N TRP A 219 -16.44 35.83 -20.93
CA TRP A 219 -15.38 35.52 -19.99
C TRP A 219 -15.58 36.19 -18.63
N HIS A 220 -15.29 35.42 -17.59
CA HIS A 220 -15.35 35.92 -16.21
C HIS A 220 -14.17 36.87 -15.92
N LYS A 221 -14.46 38.17 -15.82
CA LYS A 221 -13.48 39.27 -15.71
C LYS A 221 -12.40 39.11 -14.64
N THR A 222 -12.69 38.42 -13.53
CA THR A 222 -11.75 38.22 -12.41
C THR A 222 -10.97 36.91 -12.50
N SER A 223 -11.25 36.06 -13.49
CA SER A 223 -10.69 34.72 -13.57
C SER A 223 -9.38 34.68 -14.34
N LEU A 224 -8.42 33.92 -13.81
CA LEU A 224 -7.22 33.53 -14.51
C LEU A 224 -7.49 32.30 -15.37
N TYR A 225 -6.77 32.20 -16.48
CA TYR A 225 -6.72 31.00 -17.29
C TYR A 225 -5.87 29.94 -16.58
N GLU A 226 -6.37 28.71 -16.61
CA GLU A 226 -5.77 27.52 -16.00
C GLU A 226 -6.10 26.33 -16.90
N GLY A 227 -5.07 25.60 -17.30
CA GLY A 227 -5.10 24.43 -18.14
C GLY A 227 -5.84 23.25 -17.49
N LEU A 228 -6.06 22.19 -18.25
CA LEU A 228 -6.84 21.04 -17.80
C LEU A 228 -6.19 20.30 -16.64
N ILE A 229 -4.89 20.04 -16.70
CA ILE A 229 -4.20 19.22 -15.70
C ILE A 229 -4.15 19.93 -14.34
N PRO A 230 -3.66 21.18 -14.21
CA PRO A 230 -3.65 21.89 -12.92
C PRO A 230 -5.06 22.04 -12.34
N ARG A 231 -6.07 22.31 -13.19
CA ARG A 231 -7.46 22.43 -12.77
C ARG A 231 -8.02 21.14 -12.21
N ILE A 232 -7.80 20.02 -12.92
CA ILE A 232 -8.29 18.71 -12.49
C ILE A 232 -7.60 18.30 -11.20
N GLU A 233 -6.27 18.44 -11.12
CA GLU A 233 -5.52 18.14 -9.89
C GLU A 233 -6.02 18.96 -8.71
N ARG A 234 -6.20 20.27 -8.88
CA ARG A 234 -6.62 21.19 -7.82
C ARG A 234 -8.07 20.97 -7.38
N SER A 235 -8.97 20.60 -8.30
CA SER A 235 -10.41 20.49 -8.04
C SER A 235 -10.86 19.07 -7.67
N PHE A 236 -10.15 18.04 -8.14
CA PHE A 236 -10.61 16.65 -8.01
C PHE A 236 -9.60 15.72 -7.31
N LEU A 237 -8.30 16.04 -7.26
CA LEU A 237 -7.29 15.13 -6.69
C LEU A 237 -6.74 15.61 -5.34
N LYS A 238 -6.36 16.89 -5.24
CA LYS A 238 -5.69 17.48 -4.07
C LYS A 238 -6.61 17.76 -2.88
N LYS A 239 -7.93 17.82 -3.08
CA LYS A 239 -8.90 18.07 -2.01
C LYS A 239 -9.71 16.81 -1.73
N ASP A 240 -9.79 16.42 -0.46
CA ASP A 240 -10.77 15.44 0.00
C ASP A 240 -12.13 16.13 0.21
N ASP A 241 -12.67 16.68 -0.87
CA ASP A 241 -13.95 17.39 -0.90
C ASP A 241 -15.06 16.58 -1.59
N GLY A 242 -16.25 17.18 -1.68
CA GLY A 242 -17.42 16.54 -2.27
C GLY A 242 -17.28 16.18 -3.75
N GLU A 243 -16.39 16.82 -4.52
CA GLU A 243 -16.25 16.52 -5.95
C GLU A 243 -15.46 15.22 -6.18
N LYS A 244 -14.37 15.03 -5.43
CA LYS A 244 -13.59 13.77 -5.45
C LYS A 244 -14.47 12.57 -5.05
N VAL A 245 -15.33 12.75 -4.05
CA VAL A 245 -16.28 11.71 -3.62
C VAL A 245 -17.38 11.49 -4.67
N ARG A 246 -17.95 12.57 -5.22
CA ARG A 246 -19.08 12.50 -6.17
C ARG A 246 -18.69 11.86 -7.51
N TYR A 247 -17.49 12.15 -8.01
CA TYR A 247 -17.02 11.70 -9.33
C TYR A 247 -15.90 10.65 -9.25
N GLY A 248 -15.66 10.05 -8.06
CA GLY A 248 -14.50 9.17 -7.84
C GLY A 248 -14.38 8.03 -8.86
N ARG A 249 -15.49 7.35 -9.18
CA ARG A 249 -15.51 6.24 -10.16
C ARG A 249 -15.20 6.69 -11.58
N GLU A 250 -15.61 7.89 -11.95
CA GLU A 250 -15.31 8.48 -13.26
C GLU A 250 -13.86 8.93 -13.31
N ILE A 251 -13.35 9.56 -12.25
CA ILE A 251 -11.96 10.01 -12.12
C ILE A 251 -10.98 8.84 -12.25
N GLU A 252 -11.26 7.71 -11.61
CA GLU A 252 -10.44 6.48 -11.68
C GLU A 252 -10.19 5.99 -13.12
N ARG A 253 -11.04 6.33 -14.09
CA ARG A 253 -10.84 5.95 -15.50
C ARG A 253 -9.70 6.72 -16.15
N PHE A 254 -9.47 7.96 -15.70
CA PHE A 254 -8.50 8.89 -16.26
C PHE A 254 -7.23 8.98 -15.43
N VAL A 255 -7.28 8.57 -14.16
CA VAL A 255 -6.10 8.57 -13.30
C VAL A 255 -5.31 7.28 -13.51
N VAL A 256 -4.01 7.44 -13.73
CA VAL A 256 -3.05 6.34 -13.76
C VAL A 256 -2.03 6.51 -12.65
N LYS A 257 -1.64 5.37 -12.07
CA LYS A 257 -0.53 5.32 -11.12
C LYS A 257 0.74 5.18 -11.91
N GLN A 258 1.63 6.16 -11.75
CA GLN A 258 2.98 6.08 -12.30
C GLN A 258 4.00 6.14 -11.17
N GLU A 259 5.20 5.68 -11.47
CA GLU A 259 6.34 5.83 -10.59
C GLU A 259 6.64 7.32 -10.37
N CYS A 260 7.06 7.68 -9.16
CA CYS A 260 7.42 9.05 -8.84
C CYS A 260 8.61 9.48 -9.72
N PRO A 261 8.49 10.56 -10.52
CA PRO A 261 9.57 11.01 -11.39
C PRO A 261 10.76 11.63 -10.62
N HIS A 262 10.58 11.96 -9.34
CA HIS A 262 11.64 12.54 -8.50
C HIS A 262 12.47 11.49 -7.79
N CYS A 263 11.82 10.51 -7.15
CA CYS A 263 12.53 9.48 -6.38
C CYS A 263 12.66 8.15 -7.12
N HIS A 264 12.05 8.00 -8.30
CA HIS A 264 12.06 6.76 -9.07
C HIS A 264 11.69 5.55 -8.20
N GLY A 265 10.53 5.63 -7.53
CA GLY A 265 10.03 4.51 -6.72
C GLY A 265 10.66 4.34 -5.33
N THR A 266 11.86 4.90 -5.07
CA THR A 266 12.64 4.68 -3.83
C THR A 266 12.01 5.23 -2.55
N ARG A 267 11.02 6.14 -2.67
CA ARG A 267 10.25 6.75 -1.57
C ARG A 267 11.04 7.71 -0.67
N LEU A 268 12.34 7.88 -0.90
CA LEU A 268 13.23 8.66 -0.04
C LEU A 268 13.73 9.93 -0.73
N ASN A 269 14.23 10.88 0.05
CA ASN A 269 14.88 12.08 -0.47
C ASN A 269 16.36 11.85 -0.81
N ASP A 270 16.91 12.72 -1.65
CA ASP A 270 18.29 12.62 -2.15
C ASP A 270 19.33 12.64 -1.04
N LYS A 271 19.06 13.36 0.06
CA LYS A 271 19.96 13.40 1.22
C LYS A 271 20.10 11.99 1.80
N VAL A 272 19.01 11.27 2.03
CA VAL A 272 19.06 9.89 2.53
C VAL A 272 19.73 8.95 1.53
N LEU A 273 19.40 9.08 0.24
CA LEU A 273 19.97 8.25 -0.83
C LEU A 273 21.48 8.49 -1.03
N SER A 274 22.01 9.63 -0.61
CA SER A 274 23.46 9.90 -0.63
C SER A 274 24.24 9.03 0.36
N CYS A 275 23.60 8.56 1.45
CA CYS A 275 24.21 7.76 2.50
C CYS A 275 24.32 6.29 2.07
N LYS A 276 25.53 5.74 2.11
CA LYS A 276 25.87 4.42 1.58
C LYS A 276 26.56 3.55 2.61
N VAL A 277 26.29 2.25 2.54
CA VAL A 277 27.04 1.18 3.22
C VAL A 277 27.52 0.24 2.14
N ASN A 278 28.84 -0.05 2.10
CA ASN A 278 29.46 -0.87 1.05
C ASN A 278 29.01 -0.46 -0.38
N GLY A 279 28.93 0.85 -0.65
CA GLY A 279 28.58 1.40 -1.96
C GLY A 279 27.07 1.46 -2.30
N ASN A 280 26.20 0.85 -1.49
CA ASN A 280 24.75 0.79 -1.71
C ASN A 280 24.02 1.71 -0.74
N ASN A 281 23.00 2.42 -1.22
CA ASN A 281 22.09 3.19 -0.36
C ASN A 281 20.97 2.28 0.18
N ILE A 282 20.18 2.79 1.12
CA ILE A 282 19.12 1.99 1.77
C ILE A 282 18.01 1.54 0.81
N ALA A 283 17.69 2.32 -0.22
CA ALA A 283 16.71 1.94 -1.22
C ALA A 283 17.25 0.80 -2.10
N ASP A 284 18.53 0.86 -2.50
CA ASP A 284 19.19 -0.23 -3.22
C ASP A 284 19.08 -1.55 -2.42
N CYS A 285 19.38 -1.52 -1.12
CA CYS A 285 19.23 -2.68 -0.24
C CYS A 285 17.77 -3.15 -0.11
N ALA A 286 16.79 -2.24 -0.18
CA ALA A 286 15.38 -2.61 -0.11
C ALA A 286 14.86 -3.24 -1.42
N ASP A 287 15.47 -2.90 -2.55
CA ASP A 287 15.11 -3.40 -3.88
C ASP A 287 15.82 -4.70 -4.28
N MET A 288 16.95 -5.04 -3.64
CA MET A 288 17.62 -6.34 -3.75
C MET A 288 16.66 -7.50 -3.48
N GLN A 289 16.86 -8.62 -4.17
CA GLN A 289 16.23 -9.87 -3.75
C GLN A 289 16.73 -10.21 -2.34
N ILE A 290 15.87 -10.79 -1.51
CA ILE A 290 16.20 -11.13 -0.12
C ILE A 290 17.43 -12.04 -0.03
N ASN A 291 17.66 -12.92 -1.00
CA ASN A 291 18.90 -13.71 -1.10
C ASN A 291 20.14 -12.82 -1.29
N GLU A 292 20.09 -11.86 -2.21
CA GLU A 292 21.18 -10.92 -2.47
C GLU A 292 21.40 -9.97 -1.29
N LEU A 293 20.31 -9.56 -0.63
CA LEU A 293 20.37 -8.75 0.57
C LEU A 293 21.04 -9.50 1.73
N LEU A 294 20.83 -10.82 1.83
CA LEU A 294 21.52 -11.65 2.83
C LEU A 294 23.03 -11.60 2.61
N ASP A 295 23.47 -11.81 1.37
CA ASP A 295 24.88 -11.76 0.99
C ASP A 295 25.47 -10.36 1.26
N PHE A 296 24.74 -9.31 0.91
CA PHE A 296 25.12 -7.93 1.19
C PHE A 296 25.31 -7.69 2.68
N VAL A 297 24.34 -8.04 3.52
CA VAL A 297 24.42 -7.83 4.98
C VAL A 297 25.58 -8.62 5.58
N GLN A 298 25.84 -9.84 5.12
CA GLN A 298 26.98 -10.65 5.57
C GLN A 298 28.34 -10.03 5.21
N SER A 299 28.42 -9.27 4.11
CA SER A 299 29.63 -8.54 3.71
C SER A 299 29.95 -7.31 4.58
N VAL A 300 29.02 -6.88 5.44
CA VAL A 300 29.21 -5.69 6.28
C VAL A 300 30.06 -6.05 7.50
N HIS A 301 31.33 -5.66 7.46
CA HIS A 301 32.29 -5.88 8.54
C HIS A 301 32.56 -4.59 9.32
N ALA A 302 31.70 -4.29 10.30
CA ALA A 302 31.85 -3.13 11.18
C ALA A 302 31.62 -3.53 12.66
N PRO A 303 32.64 -3.42 13.54
CA PRO A 303 32.50 -3.83 14.94
C PRO A 303 31.34 -3.16 15.68
N ILE A 304 31.09 -1.88 15.42
CA ILE A 304 30.01 -1.10 16.04
C ILE A 304 28.61 -1.58 15.64
N ALA A 305 28.50 -2.29 14.51
CA ALA A 305 27.23 -2.77 13.98
C ALA A 305 27.08 -4.30 14.05
N ALA A 306 28.01 -5.02 14.67
CA ALA A 306 28.04 -6.50 14.68
C ALA A 306 26.72 -7.11 15.17
N THR A 307 26.12 -6.57 16.25
CA THR A 307 24.83 -7.04 16.76
C THR A 307 23.68 -6.74 15.80
N ILE A 308 23.71 -5.59 15.13
CA ILE A 308 22.68 -5.18 14.15
C ILE A 308 22.75 -6.11 12.92
N VAL A 309 23.96 -6.37 12.43
CA VAL A 309 24.21 -7.29 11.31
C VAL A 309 23.74 -8.70 11.66
N SER A 310 24.07 -9.21 12.85
CA SER A 310 23.62 -10.54 13.29
C SER A 310 22.09 -10.65 13.34
N GLU A 311 21.41 -9.62 13.84
CA GLU A 311 19.94 -9.59 13.87
C GLU A 311 19.33 -9.55 12.46
N LEU A 312 19.91 -8.76 11.55
CA LEU A 312 19.48 -8.72 10.15
C LEU A 312 19.65 -10.07 9.46
N VAL A 313 20.83 -10.69 9.60
CA VAL A 313 21.11 -12.01 9.03
C VAL A 313 20.08 -13.02 9.49
N ASN A 314 19.77 -13.07 10.79
CA ASN A 314 18.77 -14.01 11.32
C ASN A 314 17.37 -13.79 10.70
N ARG A 315 16.90 -12.54 10.62
CA ARG A 315 15.57 -12.24 10.05
C ARG A 315 15.48 -12.52 8.56
N ILE A 316 16.50 -12.14 7.81
CA ILE A 316 16.57 -12.37 6.37
C ILE A 316 16.68 -13.87 6.10
N GLN A 317 17.49 -14.61 6.88
CA GLN A 317 17.61 -16.06 6.76
C GLN A 317 16.26 -16.76 7.01
N HIS A 318 15.44 -16.30 7.95
CA HIS A 318 14.09 -16.85 8.13
C HIS A 318 13.23 -16.70 6.87
N MET A 319 13.27 -15.53 6.21
CA MET A 319 12.57 -15.29 4.94
C MET A 319 13.05 -16.23 3.83
N VAL A 320 14.37 -16.43 3.74
CA VAL A 320 14.97 -17.38 2.77
C VAL A 320 14.52 -18.81 3.06
N SER A 321 14.55 -19.24 4.33
CA SER A 321 14.21 -20.60 4.74
C SER A 321 12.74 -20.97 4.49
N ILE A 322 11.82 -20.00 4.49
CA ILE A 322 10.41 -20.22 4.14
C ILE A 322 10.14 -20.08 2.62
N GLY A 323 11.19 -19.88 1.80
CA GLY A 323 11.08 -19.84 0.34
C GLY A 323 10.73 -18.47 -0.24
N LEU A 324 10.86 -17.39 0.54
CA LEU A 324 10.56 -16.02 0.10
C LEU A 324 11.81 -15.24 -0.35
N GLY A 325 12.93 -15.92 -0.59
CA GLY A 325 14.21 -15.30 -0.97
C GLY A 325 14.21 -14.49 -2.27
N TYR A 326 13.22 -14.71 -3.16
CA TYR A 326 13.05 -13.99 -4.42
C TYR A 326 12.31 -12.65 -4.26
N LEU A 327 11.67 -12.39 -3.11
CA LEU A 327 11.03 -11.12 -2.84
C LEU A 327 12.08 -10.04 -2.59
N ASN A 328 11.66 -8.78 -2.64
CA ASN A 328 12.43 -7.65 -2.13
C ASN A 328 11.65 -6.96 -1.00
N LEU A 329 12.34 -6.13 -0.21
CA LEU A 329 11.74 -5.46 0.95
C LEU A 329 10.84 -4.29 0.55
N SER A 330 11.04 -3.71 -0.63
CA SER A 330 10.24 -2.61 -1.16
C SER A 330 8.87 -3.05 -1.70
N ARG A 331 8.67 -4.35 -1.97
CA ARG A 331 7.39 -4.89 -2.46
C ARG A 331 6.24 -4.55 -1.51
N GLU A 332 5.20 -3.94 -2.06
CA GLU A 332 3.99 -3.57 -1.33
C GLU A 332 3.24 -4.81 -0.86
N THR A 333 2.80 -4.82 0.41
CA THR A 333 2.09 -5.96 1.02
C THR A 333 0.80 -6.29 0.28
N ALA A 334 0.11 -5.28 -0.26
CA ALA A 334 -1.10 -5.45 -1.05
C ALA A 334 -0.89 -6.27 -2.35
N THR A 335 0.35 -6.41 -2.82
CA THR A 335 0.71 -7.16 -4.03
C THR A 335 1.13 -8.60 -3.75
N LEU A 336 1.18 -9.00 -2.48
CA LEU A 336 1.48 -10.37 -2.09
C LEU A 336 0.27 -11.27 -2.36
N SER A 337 0.54 -12.47 -2.84
CA SER A 337 -0.40 -13.56 -2.91
C SER A 337 -0.81 -14.01 -1.50
N GLY A 338 -1.89 -14.79 -1.41
CA GLY A 338 -2.32 -15.36 -0.13
C GLY A 338 -1.28 -16.30 0.48
N GLY A 339 -0.48 -16.99 -0.35
CA GLY A 339 0.60 -17.87 0.10
C GLY A 339 1.85 -17.10 0.54
N GLU A 340 2.23 -16.02 -0.17
CA GLU A 340 3.33 -15.14 0.27
C GLU A 340 2.98 -14.37 1.55
N SER A 341 1.69 -14.10 1.78
CA SER A 341 1.19 -13.44 2.98
C SER A 341 1.15 -14.35 4.21
N GLN A 342 1.05 -15.67 4.00
CA GLN A 342 0.86 -16.68 5.02
C GLN A 342 2.17 -17.00 5.73
#